data_AF-A0A5J4TET9-F1
#
_entry.id   AF-A0A5J4TET9-F1
#
_cell.length_a   1.000
_cell.length_b   1.000
_cell.length_c   1.000
_cell.angle_alpha   90.00
_cell.angle_beta   90.00
_cell.angle_gamma   90.00
#
_symmetry.space_group_name_H-M   'P 1'
#
loop_
_entity.id
_entity.type
_entity.pdbx_description
1 polymer ?
#
loop_
_entity_poly.entity_id
_entity_poly.type
_entity_poly.pdbx_seq_one_letter_code
_entity_poly.pdbx_strand_id
1 'polypeptide(L)'
;YGIPRESLKDVQFSLQFMEQISNMVVSKMIELLHTQYQSQQSGIIGGLSYLTPQLIGIAINLINIGTQHNITYLTSIKPHLQLIVSEIIFPHIGITQEESVLFDQNPEEFINQLNSPTKQDYDTPRSSSSHLLRKLVGSRRISSLGIVIQGLQSALTEGIQKIQSYQVQSQLNQEQQTIDVWSYLESALHALGQISNSLILPPVLNSIEQSNQQSKLFIPAEYDKEISEILKQFVIPCISPQSPFGILKWRSLWTIEQYTPYIVASPSVLLSQVQSNQDQNHTQSLLISFIMNTISSLDDQRIPIRIEASETITLLLHQFKKVQKQKNELQQLNKMISDSIPVLFDKLLSILHQTPEAQDKAMSGLIRTIRFSGQDLTPHIYNIFLAVITDAHSKLEQKWNQQKQSIDG
;
A
#
# COMPACT_ATOMS: atom_id res chain seq x y z
N TYR A 1 29.42 -40.12 0.83
CA TYR A 1 28.17 -40.46 0.13
C TYR A 1 28.21 -39.82 -1.24
N GLY A 2 28.56 -40.61 -2.26
CA GLY A 2 28.74 -40.14 -3.62
C GLY A 2 27.41 -39.78 -4.26
N ILE A 3 27.34 -38.61 -4.87
CA ILE A 3 26.21 -38.21 -5.70
C ILE A 3 26.18 -39.20 -6.90
N PRO A 4 25.03 -39.86 -7.20
CA PRO A 4 24.94 -40.81 -8.31
C PRO A 4 25.39 -40.16 -9.62
N ARG A 5 26.19 -40.85 -10.45
CA ARG A 5 26.74 -40.31 -11.72
C ARG A 5 25.65 -39.84 -12.71
N GLU A 6 24.41 -40.27 -12.57
CA GLU A 6 23.27 -39.79 -13.36
C GLU A 6 22.94 -38.32 -13.09
N SER A 7 23.19 -37.82 -11.87
CA SER A 7 22.97 -36.41 -11.49
C SER A 7 23.83 -35.40 -12.25
N LEU A 8 24.98 -35.82 -12.80
CA LEU A 8 25.89 -34.91 -13.52
C LEU A 8 25.32 -34.48 -14.87
N LYS A 9 24.53 -35.35 -15.53
CA LYS A 9 23.84 -35.01 -16.79
C LYS A 9 22.69 -34.05 -16.54
N ASP A 10 21.97 -34.22 -15.44
CA ASP A 10 20.89 -33.32 -15.03
C ASP A 10 21.44 -31.94 -14.62
N VAL A 11 22.63 -31.90 -14.00
CA VAL A 11 23.35 -30.65 -13.70
C VAL A 11 23.82 -29.96 -14.98
N GLN A 12 24.32 -30.69 -15.98
CA GLN A 12 24.70 -30.10 -17.27
C GLN A 12 23.50 -29.57 -18.06
N PHE A 13 22.41 -30.34 -18.13
CA PHE A 13 21.17 -29.89 -18.78
C PHE A 13 20.60 -28.66 -18.09
N SER A 14 20.53 -28.66 -16.76
CA SER A 14 20.03 -27.49 -16.02
C SER A 14 20.91 -26.26 -16.23
N LEU A 15 22.24 -26.38 -16.26
CA LEU A 15 23.12 -25.25 -16.59
C LEU A 15 22.88 -24.72 -18.02
N GLN A 16 22.78 -25.60 -19.02
CA GLN A 16 22.50 -25.21 -20.40
C GLN A 16 21.11 -24.59 -20.57
N PHE A 17 20.10 -25.17 -19.92
CA PHE A 17 18.73 -24.66 -19.91
C PHE A 17 18.68 -23.25 -19.30
N MET A 18 19.36 -23.05 -18.17
CA MET A 18 19.41 -21.77 -17.47
C MET A 18 20.18 -20.69 -18.25
N GLU A 19 21.25 -21.08 -18.95
CA GLU A 19 22.08 -20.15 -19.71
C GLU A 19 21.45 -19.75 -21.04
N GLN A 20 20.75 -20.67 -21.72
CA GLN A 20 20.23 -20.42 -23.07
C GLN A 20 18.72 -20.19 -23.07
N ILE A 21 17.95 -21.16 -22.57
CA ILE A 21 16.48 -21.16 -22.71
C ILE A 21 15.86 -20.13 -21.78
N SER A 22 16.25 -20.12 -20.51
CA SER A 22 15.71 -19.17 -19.52
C SER A 22 15.96 -17.71 -19.95
N ASN A 23 17.18 -17.41 -20.41
CA ASN A 23 17.52 -16.08 -20.93
C ASN A 23 16.66 -15.69 -22.13
N MET A 24 16.57 -16.56 -23.14
CA MET A 24 15.77 -16.31 -24.33
C MET A 24 14.29 -16.09 -23.99
N VAL A 25 13.72 -16.89 -23.09
CA VAL A 25 12.32 -16.76 -22.66
C VAL A 25 12.10 -15.44 -21.95
N VAL A 26 12.93 -15.11 -20.95
CA VAL A 26 12.79 -13.86 -20.18
C VAL A 26 12.96 -12.63 -21.06
N SER A 27 13.96 -12.61 -21.95
CA SER A 27 14.15 -11.50 -22.89
C SER A 27 12.95 -11.33 -23.83
N LYS A 28 12.38 -12.45 -24.33
CA LYS A 28 11.18 -12.38 -25.18
C LYS A 28 9.94 -11.93 -24.42
N MET A 29 9.78 -12.27 -23.15
CA MET A 29 8.69 -11.76 -22.31
C MET A 29 8.83 -10.25 -22.06
N ILE A 30 10.04 -9.75 -21.81
CA ILE A 30 10.30 -8.31 -21.66
C ILE A 30 10.00 -7.58 -22.98
N GLU A 31 10.46 -8.09 -24.12
CA GLU A 31 10.20 -7.53 -25.45
C GLU A 31 8.70 -7.49 -25.78
N LEU A 32 7.98 -8.57 -25.47
CA LEU A 32 6.54 -8.68 -25.67
C LEU A 32 5.77 -7.61 -24.88
N LEU A 33 6.07 -7.49 -23.58
CA LEU A 33 5.42 -6.52 -22.69
C LEU A 33 5.79 -5.06 -23.05
N HIS A 34 7.05 -4.81 -23.42
CA HIS A 34 7.48 -3.50 -23.90
C HIS A 34 6.76 -3.11 -25.19
N THR A 35 6.68 -4.02 -26.17
CA THR A 35 5.98 -3.77 -27.44
C THR A 35 4.50 -3.46 -27.21
N GLN A 36 3.86 -4.20 -26.29
CA GLN A 36 2.49 -3.93 -25.87
C GLN A 36 2.37 -2.51 -25.28
N TYR A 37 3.23 -2.14 -24.32
CA TYR A 37 3.21 -0.80 -23.72
C TYR A 37 3.37 0.32 -24.76
N GLN A 38 4.32 0.19 -25.69
CA GLN A 38 4.54 1.16 -26.77
C GLN A 38 3.34 1.27 -27.72
N SER A 39 2.69 0.14 -28.02
CA SER A 39 1.46 0.14 -28.85
C SER A 39 0.30 0.86 -28.15
N GLN A 40 0.17 0.72 -26.84
CA GLN A 40 -0.85 1.42 -26.05
C GLN A 40 -0.60 2.94 -26.02
N GLN A 41 0.65 3.37 -25.87
CA GLN A 41 1.01 4.79 -25.86
C GLN A 41 0.83 5.47 -27.22
N SER A 42 1.10 4.76 -28.32
CA SER A 42 1.00 5.31 -29.67
C SER A 42 -0.42 5.30 -30.24
N GLY A 43 -1.36 4.58 -29.61
CA GLY A 43 -2.73 4.42 -30.10
C GLY A 43 -2.83 3.63 -31.43
N ILE A 44 -1.74 2.99 -31.87
CA ILE A 44 -1.70 2.23 -33.12
C ILE A 44 -2.23 0.82 -32.86
N ILE A 45 -3.46 0.56 -33.33
CA ILE A 45 -4.11 -0.75 -33.23
C ILE A 45 -3.64 -1.63 -34.39
N GLY A 46 -2.44 -2.21 -34.28
CA GLY A 46 -1.90 -3.17 -35.24
C GLY A 46 -0.88 -4.13 -34.62
N GLY A 47 -0.96 -5.43 -34.92
CA GLY A 47 -0.03 -6.46 -34.42
C GLY A 47 -0.32 -6.95 -32.99
N LEU A 48 0.72 -7.23 -32.20
CA LEU A 48 0.70 -7.64 -30.76
C LEU A 48 0.11 -6.56 -29.80
N SER A 49 -0.75 -5.68 -30.32
CA SER A 49 -1.31 -4.51 -29.66
C SER A 49 -2.23 -4.82 -28.47
N TYR A 50 -2.80 -6.04 -28.42
CA TYR A 50 -3.63 -6.49 -27.32
C TYR A 50 -3.15 -7.83 -26.78
N LEU A 51 -2.81 -7.86 -25.49
CA LEU A 51 -2.56 -9.07 -24.73
C LEU A 51 -3.63 -9.20 -23.65
N THR A 52 -4.12 -10.42 -23.42
CA THR A 52 -5.08 -10.65 -22.35
C THR A 52 -4.41 -10.42 -20.99
N PRO A 53 -5.15 -9.94 -19.97
CA PRO A 53 -4.60 -9.75 -18.63
C PRO A 53 -3.90 -11.00 -18.07
N GLN A 54 -4.42 -12.19 -18.36
CA GLN A 54 -3.80 -13.46 -17.95
C GLN A 54 -2.41 -13.64 -18.57
N LEU A 55 -2.26 -13.38 -19.87
CA LEU A 55 -0.96 -13.52 -20.54
C LEU A 55 0.07 -12.51 -20.01
N ILE A 56 -0.37 -11.28 -19.72
CA ILE A 56 0.45 -10.25 -19.08
C ILE A 56 0.91 -10.74 -17.70
N GLY A 57 -0.02 -11.22 -16.88
CA GLY A 57 0.27 -11.75 -15.55
C GLY A 57 1.28 -12.90 -15.57
N ILE A 58 1.13 -13.85 -16.51
CA ILE A 58 2.05 -14.98 -16.73
C ILE A 58 3.43 -14.47 -17.19
N ALA A 59 3.49 -13.54 -18.15
CA ALA A 59 4.75 -13.01 -18.65
C ALA A 59 5.55 -12.30 -17.54
N ILE A 60 4.88 -11.49 -16.72
CA ILE A 60 5.49 -10.83 -15.56
C ILE A 60 5.94 -11.86 -14.51
N ASN A 61 5.15 -12.92 -14.29
CA ASN A 61 5.53 -13.99 -13.37
C ASN A 61 6.75 -14.78 -13.87
N LEU A 62 6.89 -15.02 -15.18
CA LEU A 62 8.09 -15.63 -15.76
C LEU A 62 9.34 -14.76 -15.55
N ILE A 63 9.22 -13.43 -15.71
CA ILE A 63 10.30 -12.49 -15.37
C ILE A 63 10.64 -12.60 -13.88
N ASN A 64 9.62 -12.66 -13.01
CA ASN A 64 9.79 -12.83 -11.57
C ASN A 64 10.54 -14.13 -11.21
N ILE A 65 10.19 -15.27 -11.81
CA ILE A 65 10.94 -16.52 -11.66
C ILE A 65 12.39 -16.33 -12.10
N GLY A 66 12.61 -15.66 -13.24
CA GLY A 66 13.94 -15.31 -13.74
C GLY A 66 14.80 -14.50 -12.75
N THR A 67 14.20 -13.67 -11.89
CA THR A 67 14.95 -12.91 -10.87
C THR A 67 15.62 -13.79 -9.82
N GLN A 68 15.13 -15.01 -9.61
CA GLN A 68 15.70 -15.95 -8.64
C GLN A 68 17.05 -16.50 -9.11
N HIS A 69 17.26 -16.56 -10.42
CA HIS A 69 18.45 -17.14 -11.02
C HIS A 69 19.48 -16.06 -11.33
N ASN A 70 20.70 -16.21 -10.80
CA ASN A 70 21.71 -15.16 -10.91
C ASN A 70 22.15 -14.88 -12.35
N ILE A 71 22.34 -15.94 -13.15
CA ILE A 71 22.72 -15.81 -14.57
C ILE A 71 21.62 -15.08 -15.34
N THR A 72 20.37 -15.53 -15.22
CA THR A 72 19.23 -14.91 -15.91
C THR A 72 19.01 -13.48 -15.50
N TYR A 73 19.12 -13.20 -14.20
CA TYR A 73 19.03 -11.84 -13.69
C TYR A 73 20.10 -10.93 -14.28
N LEU A 74 21.38 -11.34 -14.23
CA LEU A 74 22.48 -10.50 -14.69
C LEU A 74 22.46 -10.26 -16.20
N THR A 75 22.14 -11.29 -16.98
CA THR A 75 22.18 -11.23 -18.45
C THR A 75 20.92 -10.59 -19.03
N SER A 76 19.74 -10.93 -18.52
CA SER A 76 18.47 -10.63 -19.22
C SER A 76 17.56 -9.65 -18.49
N ILE A 77 17.69 -9.49 -17.17
CA ILE A 77 16.79 -8.62 -16.38
C ILE A 77 17.48 -7.32 -15.99
N LYS A 78 18.68 -7.41 -15.40
CA LYS A 78 19.45 -6.28 -14.89
C LYS A 78 19.65 -5.16 -15.92
N PRO A 79 20.01 -5.45 -17.20
CA PRO A 79 20.19 -4.42 -18.21
C PRO A 79 18.90 -3.65 -18.54
N HIS A 80 17.74 -4.25 -18.27
CA HIS A 80 16.42 -3.71 -18.59
C HIS A 80 15.65 -3.24 -17.35
N LEU A 81 16.28 -3.13 -16.17
CA LEU A 81 15.57 -2.80 -14.91
C LEU A 81 14.76 -1.51 -14.98
N GLN A 82 15.32 -0.45 -15.56
CA GLN A 82 14.61 0.82 -15.70
C GLN A 82 13.31 0.64 -16.48
N LEU A 83 13.39 0.00 -17.66
CA LEU A 83 12.25 -0.31 -18.51
C LEU A 83 11.24 -1.21 -17.80
N ILE A 84 11.71 -2.26 -17.12
CA ILE A 84 10.83 -3.17 -16.37
C ILE A 84 10.05 -2.40 -15.29
N VAL A 85 10.70 -1.48 -14.58
CA VAL A 85 10.03 -0.69 -13.53
C VAL A 85 9.02 0.28 -14.15
N SER A 86 9.43 1.10 -15.11
CA SER A 86 8.59 2.19 -15.62
C SER A 86 7.52 1.75 -16.62
N GLU A 87 7.81 0.78 -17.48
CA GLU A 87 6.94 0.41 -18.60
C GLU A 87 6.20 -0.92 -18.38
N ILE A 88 6.68 -1.77 -17.47
CA ILE A 88 6.05 -3.07 -17.19
C ILE A 88 5.35 -3.06 -15.84
N ILE A 89 6.03 -2.69 -14.75
CA ILE A 89 5.46 -2.80 -13.40
C ILE A 89 4.41 -1.70 -13.16
N PHE A 90 4.77 -0.43 -13.32
CA PHE A 90 3.88 0.68 -12.94
C PHE A 90 2.55 0.74 -13.72
N PRO A 91 2.50 0.49 -15.04
CA PRO A 91 1.22 0.48 -15.74
C PRO A 91 0.26 -0.61 -15.27
N HIS A 92 0.79 -1.71 -14.74
CA HIS A 92 0.00 -2.89 -14.38
C HIS A 92 -0.27 -3.02 -12.88
N ILE A 93 0.36 -2.21 -12.02
CA ILE A 93 0.15 -2.26 -10.56
C ILE A 93 -1.08 -1.43 -10.11
N GLY A 94 -1.53 -0.52 -10.97
CA GLY A 94 -2.63 0.39 -10.69
C GLY A 94 -3.98 -0.29 -10.52
N ILE A 95 -4.93 0.49 -10.02
CA ILE A 95 -6.35 0.14 -10.05
C ILE A 95 -6.88 0.11 -11.49
N THR A 96 -7.75 -0.85 -11.80
CA THR A 96 -8.39 -0.91 -13.12
C THR A 96 -9.58 0.05 -13.21
N GLN A 97 -10.03 0.34 -14.44
CA GLN A 97 -11.26 1.10 -14.65
C GLN A 97 -12.47 0.45 -13.99
N GLU A 98 -12.57 -0.87 -14.05
CA GLU A 98 -13.66 -1.64 -13.43
C GLU A 98 -13.65 -1.49 -11.90
N GLU A 99 -12.47 -1.61 -11.27
CA GLU A 99 -12.30 -1.40 -9.83
C GLU A 99 -12.62 0.05 -9.43
N SER A 100 -12.25 1.03 -10.27
CA SER A 100 -12.60 2.44 -10.04
C SER A 100 -14.10 2.68 -10.09
N VAL A 101 -14.81 2.05 -11.02
CA VAL A 101 -16.27 2.15 -11.12
C VAL A 101 -16.92 1.49 -9.90
N LEU A 102 -16.43 0.32 -9.48
CA LEU A 102 -16.91 -0.36 -8.28
C LEU A 102 -16.69 0.48 -7.02
N PHE A 103 -15.56 1.17 -6.90
CA PHE A 103 -15.26 2.03 -5.75
C PHE A 103 -16.35 3.08 -5.49
N ASP A 104 -16.89 3.70 -6.54
CA ASP A 104 -17.93 4.72 -6.43
C ASP A 104 -19.36 4.16 -6.44
N GLN A 105 -19.64 3.15 -7.28
CA GLN A 105 -21.00 2.64 -7.50
C GLN A 105 -21.40 1.51 -6.55
N ASN A 106 -20.46 0.66 -6.15
CA ASN A 106 -20.70 -0.49 -5.27
C ASN A 106 -19.53 -0.68 -4.27
N PRO A 107 -19.39 0.22 -3.29
CA PRO A 107 -18.25 0.22 -2.38
C PRO A 107 -18.12 -1.07 -1.58
N GLU A 108 -19.23 -1.73 -1.22
CA GLU A 108 -19.23 -3.01 -0.52
C GLU A 108 -18.55 -4.10 -1.35
N GLU A 109 -18.91 -4.22 -2.63
CA GLU A 109 -18.27 -5.16 -3.53
C GLU A 109 -16.79 -4.82 -3.72
N PHE A 110 -16.43 -3.54 -3.87
CA PHE A 110 -15.04 -3.12 -3.94
C PHE A 110 -14.22 -3.60 -2.72
N ILE A 111 -14.76 -3.41 -1.50
CA ILE A 111 -14.12 -3.86 -0.25
C ILE A 111 -14.01 -5.39 -0.21
N ASN A 112 -15.07 -6.09 -0.59
CA ASN A 112 -15.09 -7.55 -0.62
C ASN A 112 -14.07 -8.10 -1.61
N GLN A 113 -13.88 -7.46 -2.76
CA GLN A 113 -12.89 -7.85 -3.74
C GLN A 113 -11.46 -7.70 -3.22
N LEU A 114 -11.17 -6.66 -2.41
CA LEU A 114 -9.85 -6.49 -1.78
C LEU A 114 -9.57 -7.52 -0.69
N ASN A 115 -10.59 -7.93 0.06
CA ASN A 115 -10.46 -8.88 1.17
C ASN A 115 -10.62 -10.34 0.73
N SER A 116 -11.13 -10.58 -0.47
CA SER A 116 -11.44 -11.92 -0.95
C SER A 116 -10.17 -12.75 -1.17
N PRO A 117 -10.01 -13.90 -0.50
CA PRO A 117 -8.89 -14.81 -0.74
C PRO A 117 -8.92 -15.38 -2.17
N THR A 118 -10.10 -15.46 -2.81
CA THR A 118 -10.27 -15.88 -4.20
C THR A 118 -9.90 -14.81 -5.23
N LYS A 119 -9.70 -13.55 -4.84
CA LYS A 119 -9.11 -12.51 -5.72
C LYS A 119 -7.64 -12.23 -5.41
N GLN A 120 -7.06 -12.86 -4.39
CA GLN A 120 -5.61 -13.04 -4.28
C GLN A 120 -5.10 -14.08 -5.29
N ASP A 121 -5.74 -14.16 -6.46
CA ASP A 121 -5.35 -15.04 -7.54
C ASP A 121 -3.90 -14.71 -7.93
N TYR A 122 -3.09 -15.76 -7.81
CA TYR A 122 -1.82 -15.84 -8.50
C TYR A 122 -2.12 -15.59 -9.99
N ASP A 123 -1.33 -14.72 -10.62
CA ASP A 123 -1.35 -14.45 -12.07
C ASP A 123 -2.26 -13.32 -12.60
N THR A 124 -2.82 -12.43 -11.76
CA THR A 124 -3.30 -11.12 -12.28
C THR A 124 -2.10 -10.21 -12.61
N PRO A 125 -2.19 -9.30 -13.60
CA PRO A 125 -1.11 -8.33 -13.87
C PRO A 125 -0.71 -7.54 -12.62
N ARG A 126 -1.69 -7.16 -11.80
CA ARG A 126 -1.48 -6.38 -10.57
C ARG A 126 -0.73 -7.17 -9.51
N SER A 127 -1.16 -8.40 -9.23
CA SER A 127 -0.52 -9.26 -8.23
C SER A 127 0.89 -9.68 -8.69
N SER A 128 1.06 -10.04 -9.97
CA SER A 128 2.36 -10.36 -10.56
C SER A 128 3.34 -9.18 -10.53
N SER A 129 2.90 -7.98 -10.92
CA SER A 129 3.73 -6.75 -10.88
C SER A 129 4.14 -6.38 -9.46
N SER A 130 3.20 -6.43 -8.52
CA SER A 130 3.49 -6.17 -7.11
C SER A 130 4.50 -7.18 -6.55
N HIS A 131 4.36 -8.45 -6.93
CA HIS A 131 5.28 -9.51 -6.49
C HIS A 131 6.67 -9.34 -7.10
N LEU A 132 6.77 -9.07 -8.40
CA LEU A 132 8.03 -8.78 -9.09
C LEU A 132 8.74 -7.58 -8.45
N LEU A 133 8.01 -6.49 -8.20
CA LEU A 133 8.53 -5.29 -7.55
C LEU A 133 9.15 -5.61 -6.18
N ARG A 134 8.38 -6.30 -5.31
CA ARG A 134 8.87 -6.75 -3.98
C ARG A 134 10.09 -7.65 -4.10
N LYS A 135 10.13 -8.52 -5.10
CA LYS A 135 11.25 -9.45 -5.33
C LYS A 135 12.52 -8.72 -5.76
N LEU A 136 12.40 -7.70 -6.62
CA LEU A 136 13.52 -6.84 -7.02
C LEU A 136 14.10 -6.12 -5.79
N VAL A 137 13.28 -5.34 -5.06
CA VAL A 137 13.78 -4.55 -3.92
C VAL A 137 14.22 -5.39 -2.72
N GLY A 138 13.66 -6.59 -2.55
CA GLY A 138 14.02 -7.50 -1.48
C GLY A 138 15.24 -8.36 -1.80
N SER A 139 15.15 -9.22 -2.82
CA SER A 139 16.19 -10.21 -3.15
C SER A 139 17.33 -9.66 -4.00
N ARG A 140 17.09 -8.59 -4.78
CA ARG A 140 18.08 -7.96 -5.67
C ARG A 140 18.37 -6.51 -5.29
N ARG A 141 18.18 -6.18 -4.00
CA ARG A 141 18.25 -4.84 -3.41
C ARG A 141 19.42 -4.00 -3.94
N ILE A 142 20.65 -4.52 -3.79
CA ILE A 142 21.90 -3.80 -4.11
C ILE A 142 21.88 -3.22 -5.54
N SER A 143 21.36 -3.97 -6.49
CA SER A 143 21.37 -3.60 -7.90
C SER A 143 20.09 -2.94 -8.41
N SER A 144 18.97 -3.04 -7.68
CA SER A 144 17.66 -2.64 -8.17
C SER A 144 16.98 -1.55 -7.35
N LEU A 145 17.29 -1.43 -6.04
CA LEU A 145 16.57 -0.50 -5.16
C LEU A 145 16.70 0.95 -5.63
N GLY A 146 17.92 1.40 -5.98
CA GLY A 146 18.13 2.76 -6.47
C GLY A 146 17.35 3.06 -7.75
N ILE A 147 17.31 2.10 -8.69
CA ILE A 147 16.54 2.22 -9.94
C ILE A 147 15.04 2.30 -9.64
N VAL A 148 14.55 1.46 -8.71
CA VAL A 148 13.15 1.45 -8.30
C VAL A 148 12.76 2.78 -7.63
N ILE A 149 13.59 3.30 -6.71
CA ILE A 149 13.34 4.59 -6.05
C ILE A 149 13.33 5.73 -7.08
N GLN A 150 14.29 5.76 -8.00
CA GLN A 150 14.35 6.77 -9.05
C GLN A 150 13.12 6.70 -9.97
N GLY A 151 12.75 5.51 -10.44
CA GLY A 151 11.55 5.29 -11.24
C GLY A 151 10.30 5.73 -10.49
N LEU A 152 10.19 5.41 -9.20
CA LEU A 152 9.07 5.77 -8.35
C LEU A 152 8.96 7.30 -8.17
N GLN A 153 10.07 7.99 -7.89
CA GLN A 153 10.08 9.45 -7.78
C GLN A 153 9.66 10.11 -9.09
N SER A 154 10.13 9.60 -10.23
CA SER A 154 9.70 10.06 -11.55
C SER A 154 8.19 9.87 -11.72
N ALA A 155 7.67 8.68 -11.38
CA ALA A 155 6.27 8.36 -11.55
C ALA A 155 5.35 9.22 -10.65
N LEU A 156 5.74 9.40 -9.39
CA LEU A 156 5.05 10.26 -8.43
C LEU A 156 5.02 11.73 -8.91
N THR A 157 6.15 12.22 -9.43
CA THR A 157 6.27 13.61 -9.91
C THR A 157 5.40 13.85 -11.14
N GLU A 158 5.45 12.96 -12.13
CA GLU A 158 4.61 13.05 -13.32
C GLU A 158 3.12 12.93 -12.96
N GLY A 159 2.75 12.05 -12.01
CA GLY A 159 1.38 11.91 -11.53
C GLY A 159 0.83 13.21 -10.92
N ILE A 160 1.62 13.88 -10.07
CA ILE A 160 1.24 15.20 -9.53
C ILE A 160 1.12 16.24 -10.65
N GLN A 161 2.06 16.28 -11.59
CA GLN A 161 2.01 17.25 -12.69
C GLN A 161 0.76 17.09 -13.55
N LYS A 162 0.34 15.84 -13.84
CA LYS A 162 -0.92 15.54 -14.56
C LYS A 162 -2.15 16.01 -13.80
N ILE A 163 -2.18 15.84 -12.48
CA ILE A 163 -3.29 16.32 -11.64
C ILE A 163 -3.32 17.85 -11.63
N GLN A 164 -2.17 18.51 -11.48
CA GLN A 164 -2.07 19.96 -11.47
C GLN A 164 -2.51 20.57 -12.81
N SER A 165 -2.09 20.01 -13.94
CA SER A 165 -2.50 20.48 -15.27
C SER A 165 -4.01 20.30 -15.48
N TYR A 166 -4.58 19.18 -15.04
CA TYR A 166 -6.03 18.94 -15.07
C TYR A 166 -6.82 19.93 -14.20
N GLN A 167 -6.32 20.27 -13.00
CA GLN A 167 -6.97 21.25 -12.13
C GLN A 167 -7.03 22.65 -12.75
N VAL A 168 -6.02 23.04 -13.53
CA VAL A 168 -6.03 24.31 -14.28
C VAL A 168 -7.03 24.27 -15.44
N GLN A 169 -7.13 23.15 -16.15
CA GLN A 169 -8.02 22.99 -17.31
C GLN A 169 -9.51 22.86 -16.92
N SER A 170 -9.81 22.12 -15.84
CA SER A 170 -11.19 21.91 -15.36
C SER A 170 -11.85 23.18 -14.82
N GLN A 171 -11.07 24.21 -14.43
CA GLN A 171 -11.62 25.53 -14.11
C GLN A 171 -12.17 26.26 -15.34
N LEU A 172 -11.75 25.86 -16.54
CA LEU A 172 -12.16 26.48 -17.81
C LEU A 172 -13.33 25.73 -18.46
N ASN A 173 -13.36 24.40 -18.36
CA ASN A 173 -14.37 23.54 -18.99
C ASN A 173 -14.89 22.51 -17.98
N GLN A 174 -16.20 22.49 -17.71
CA GLN A 174 -16.85 21.56 -16.77
C GLN A 174 -16.81 20.09 -17.27
N GLU A 175 -15.64 19.48 -17.35
CA GLU A 175 -15.46 18.10 -17.80
C GLU A 175 -15.46 17.09 -16.64
N GLN A 176 -15.97 15.89 -16.92
CA GLN A 176 -15.94 14.75 -16.02
C GLN A 176 -14.52 14.25 -15.81
N GLN A 177 -14.19 13.85 -14.57
CA GLN A 177 -12.87 13.32 -14.21
C GLN A 177 -12.59 12.03 -14.97
N THR A 178 -11.51 11.99 -15.74
CA THR A 178 -11.04 10.75 -16.39
C THR A 178 -10.06 10.01 -15.48
N ILE A 179 -10.10 8.67 -15.51
CA ILE A 179 -9.21 7.81 -14.72
C ILE A 179 -7.74 8.12 -15.00
N ASP A 180 -7.42 8.52 -16.23
CA ASP A 180 -6.07 8.77 -16.72
C ASP A 180 -5.34 9.88 -15.96
N VAL A 181 -6.09 10.80 -15.34
CA VAL A 181 -5.53 11.94 -14.60
C VAL A 181 -4.83 11.48 -13.32
N TRP A 182 -5.43 10.55 -12.58
CA TRP A 182 -4.97 10.16 -11.25
C TRP A 182 -4.46 8.71 -11.17
N SER A 183 -4.78 7.86 -12.16
CA SER A 183 -4.37 6.44 -12.18
C SER A 183 -2.87 6.26 -12.08
N TYR A 184 -2.11 7.12 -12.75
CA TYR A 184 -0.65 7.07 -12.72
C TYR A 184 -0.07 7.36 -11.32
N LEU A 185 -0.66 8.33 -10.60
CA LEU A 185 -0.27 8.62 -9.22
C LEU A 185 -0.71 7.51 -8.27
N GLU A 186 -1.89 6.91 -8.48
CA GLU A 186 -2.37 5.76 -7.70
C GLU A 186 -1.42 4.57 -7.84
N SER A 187 -1.02 4.22 -9.06
CA SER A 187 -0.05 3.16 -9.36
C SER A 187 1.27 3.39 -8.64
N ALA A 188 1.78 4.63 -8.68
CA ALA A 188 3.02 4.99 -8.01
C ALA A 188 2.90 4.89 -6.48
N LEU A 189 1.80 5.38 -5.89
CA LEU A 189 1.55 5.25 -4.45
C LEU A 189 1.37 3.79 -4.02
N HIS A 190 0.75 2.97 -4.86
CA HIS A 190 0.63 1.54 -4.63
C HIS A 190 2.02 0.88 -4.65
N ALA A 191 2.85 1.17 -5.66
CA ALA A 191 4.22 0.69 -5.73
C ALA A 191 5.07 1.12 -4.52
N LEU A 192 4.93 2.39 -4.07
CA LEU A 192 5.57 2.89 -2.86
C LEU A 192 5.20 2.05 -1.64
N GLY A 193 3.90 1.79 -1.42
CA GLY A 193 3.46 0.94 -0.31
C GLY A 193 3.96 -0.50 -0.43
N GLN A 194 4.04 -1.07 -1.63
CA GLN A 194 4.55 -2.43 -1.84
C GLN A 194 6.03 -2.61 -1.44
N ILE A 195 6.84 -1.55 -1.55
CA ILE A 195 8.27 -1.59 -1.20
C ILE A 195 8.56 -1.16 0.24
N SER A 196 7.54 -0.81 1.03
CA SER A 196 7.68 -0.31 2.40
C SER A 196 8.56 -1.21 3.27
N ASN A 197 8.31 -2.52 3.29
CA ASN A 197 9.08 -3.46 4.09
C ASN A 197 10.56 -3.49 3.72
N SER A 198 10.88 -3.32 2.43
CA SER A 198 12.27 -3.25 1.98
C SER A 198 12.92 -1.92 2.36
N LEU A 199 12.16 -0.84 2.37
CA LEU A 199 12.69 0.48 2.76
C LEU A 199 12.80 0.65 4.29
N ILE A 200 11.93 0.00 5.06
CA ILE A 200 11.82 0.18 6.51
C ILE A 200 12.62 -0.86 7.28
N LEU A 201 12.78 -2.09 6.78
CA LEU A 201 13.55 -3.13 7.49
C LEU A 201 15.00 -3.17 6.97
N PRO A 202 15.99 -3.43 7.84
CA PRO A 202 17.35 -3.66 7.39
C PRO A 202 17.39 -4.88 6.47
N PRO A 203 18.30 -4.93 5.48
CA PRO A 203 18.50 -6.14 4.70
C PRO A 203 18.81 -7.29 5.66
N VAL A 204 18.03 -8.37 5.60
CA VAL A 204 18.35 -9.61 6.30
C VAL A 204 19.63 -10.14 5.66
N LEU A 205 20.78 -9.76 6.23
CA LEU A 205 22.04 -10.41 5.93
C LEU A 205 21.88 -11.86 6.42
N ASN A 206 22.15 -12.82 5.55
CA ASN A 206 22.13 -14.26 5.86
C ASN A 206 23.26 -14.65 6.84
N SER A 207 23.41 -13.96 7.96
CA SER A 207 24.25 -14.36 9.08
C SER A 207 23.38 -15.05 10.11
N ILE A 208 23.68 -16.33 10.35
CA ILE A 208 23.04 -17.28 11.27
C ILE A 208 23.10 -16.83 12.76
N GLU A 209 23.63 -15.64 13.06
CA GLU A 209 23.88 -15.16 14.42
C GLU A 209 23.01 -13.94 14.81
N GLN A 210 21.68 -14.03 14.75
CA GLN A 210 20.81 -13.01 15.37
C GLN A 210 19.55 -13.58 16.04
N SER A 211 19.62 -14.77 16.62
CA SER A 211 18.48 -15.39 17.31
C SER A 211 18.12 -14.79 18.68
N ASN A 212 18.80 -13.73 19.17
CA ASN A 212 18.52 -13.19 20.51
C ASN A 212 18.45 -11.65 20.63
N GLN A 213 18.41 -10.88 19.53
CA GLN A 213 18.14 -9.45 19.62
C GLN A 213 16.69 -9.15 19.26
N GLN A 214 15.87 -9.02 20.30
CA GLN A 214 14.51 -8.50 20.26
C GLN A 214 14.39 -7.30 19.31
N SER A 215 13.54 -7.45 18.29
CA SER A 215 12.67 -6.43 17.66
C SER A 215 12.96 -4.95 17.99
N LYS A 216 14.15 -4.46 17.67
CA LYS A 216 14.36 -3.01 17.56
C LYS A 216 13.77 -2.62 16.21
N LEU A 217 12.78 -1.71 16.22
CA LEU A 217 12.32 -1.04 15.01
C LEU A 217 13.54 -0.34 14.39
N PHE A 218 14.18 -0.98 13.42
CA PHE A 218 15.36 -0.44 12.76
C PHE A 218 14.95 0.10 11.41
N ILE A 219 14.91 1.42 11.30
CA ILE A 219 14.78 2.13 10.04
C ILE A 219 16.19 2.28 9.44
N PRO A 220 16.44 1.91 8.18
CA PRO A 220 17.67 2.26 7.49
C PRO A 220 17.86 3.77 7.47
N ALA A 221 18.86 4.27 8.20
CA ALA A 221 19.16 5.70 8.27
C ALA A 221 19.45 6.33 6.90
N GLU A 222 19.84 5.51 5.92
CA GLU A 222 20.18 5.92 4.54
C GLU A 222 19.00 6.61 3.83
N TYR A 223 17.78 6.10 3.98
CA TYR A 223 16.60 6.59 3.25
C TYR A 223 15.64 7.40 4.13
N ASP A 224 16.01 7.67 5.38
CA ASP A 224 15.10 8.30 6.35
C ASP A 224 14.58 9.67 5.89
N LYS A 225 15.47 10.52 5.34
CA LYS A 225 15.05 11.83 4.83
C LYS A 225 14.24 11.72 3.54
N GLU A 226 14.69 10.89 2.61
CA GLU A 226 14.06 10.73 1.30
C GLU A 226 12.64 10.18 1.43
N ILE A 227 12.43 9.16 2.27
CA ILE A 227 11.09 8.60 2.52
C ILE A 227 10.21 9.65 3.18
N SER A 228 10.71 10.38 4.18
CA SER A 228 9.95 11.44 4.85
C SER A 228 9.49 12.51 3.86
N GLU A 229 10.38 12.95 2.96
CA GLU A 229 10.03 13.93 1.93
C GLU A 229 9.07 13.36 0.89
N ILE A 230 9.23 12.10 0.47
CA ILE A 230 8.27 11.45 -0.44
C ILE A 230 6.87 11.38 0.20
N LEU A 231 6.76 10.93 1.45
CA LEU A 231 5.46 10.86 2.12
C LEU A 231 4.85 12.25 2.30
N LYS A 232 5.66 13.24 2.69
CA LYS A 232 5.22 14.64 2.84
C LYS A 232 4.75 15.25 1.52
N GLN A 233 5.50 15.06 0.44
CA GLN A 233 5.25 15.67 -0.86
C GLN A 233 4.11 15.00 -1.61
N PHE A 234 3.98 13.67 -1.54
CA PHE A 234 3.08 12.92 -2.41
C PHE A 234 1.86 12.34 -1.69
N VAL A 235 1.98 11.97 -0.40
CA VAL A 235 0.88 11.31 0.34
C VAL A 235 -0.01 12.34 1.03
N ILE A 236 0.57 13.34 1.72
CA ILE A 236 -0.21 14.34 2.46
C ILE A 236 -1.19 15.13 1.57
N PRO A 237 -0.79 15.65 0.40
CA PRO A 237 -1.73 16.38 -0.46
C PRO A 237 -2.93 15.53 -0.90
N CYS A 238 -2.72 14.22 -1.07
CA CYS A 238 -3.77 13.29 -1.53
C CYS A 238 -4.80 12.96 -0.44
N ILE A 239 -4.41 12.97 0.84
CA ILE A 239 -5.32 12.75 1.98
C ILE A 239 -5.98 14.04 2.49
N SER A 240 -5.53 15.20 2.02
CA SER A 240 -6.05 16.50 2.46
C SER A 240 -7.57 16.57 2.27
N PRO A 241 -8.32 17.24 3.16
CA PRO A 241 -9.77 17.41 3.01
C PRO A 241 -10.20 17.99 1.66
N GLN A 242 -9.34 18.82 1.05
CA GLN A 242 -9.54 19.47 -0.24
C GLN A 242 -9.26 18.56 -1.44
N SER A 243 -8.70 17.37 -1.25
CA SER A 243 -8.42 16.43 -2.33
C SER A 243 -9.74 15.87 -2.89
N PRO A 244 -10.07 16.11 -4.18
CA PRO A 244 -11.32 15.63 -4.77
C PRO A 244 -11.27 14.12 -5.09
N PHE A 245 -10.06 13.55 -5.20
CA PHE A 245 -9.84 12.19 -5.71
C PHE A 245 -9.98 11.14 -4.60
N GLY A 246 -11.12 10.46 -4.57
CA GLY A 246 -11.43 9.47 -3.53
C GLY A 246 -10.49 8.28 -3.52
N ILE A 247 -10.18 7.75 -4.71
CA ILE A 247 -9.28 6.62 -4.86
C ILE A 247 -7.85 6.98 -4.42
N LEU A 248 -7.36 8.19 -4.74
CA LEU A 248 -6.06 8.64 -4.25
C LEU A 248 -6.04 8.83 -2.74
N LYS A 249 -7.11 9.35 -2.14
CA LYS A 249 -7.25 9.46 -0.69
C LYS A 249 -7.21 8.08 -0.04
N TRP A 250 -8.01 7.13 -0.54
CA TRP A 250 -8.01 5.74 -0.10
C TRP A 250 -6.62 5.10 -0.22
N ARG A 251 -5.98 5.19 -1.39
CA ARG A 251 -4.65 4.63 -1.63
C ARG A 251 -3.59 5.26 -0.72
N SER A 252 -3.68 6.55 -0.49
CA SER A 252 -2.73 7.27 0.37
C SER A 252 -2.85 6.86 1.83
N LEU A 253 -4.07 6.62 2.33
CA LEU A 253 -4.30 6.04 3.66
C LEU A 253 -3.67 4.65 3.75
N TRP A 254 -3.92 3.79 2.75
CA TRP A 254 -3.27 2.48 2.68
C TRP A 254 -1.74 2.59 2.66
N THR A 255 -1.17 3.54 1.92
CA THR A 255 0.28 3.78 1.91
C THR A 255 0.79 4.21 3.30
N ILE A 256 0.07 5.07 4.01
CA ILE A 256 0.40 5.44 5.40
C ILE A 256 0.39 4.20 6.29
N GLU A 257 -0.62 3.34 6.13
CA GLU A 257 -0.71 2.07 6.85
C GLU A 257 0.58 1.26 6.69
N GLN A 258 1.04 1.07 5.45
CA GLN A 258 2.26 0.32 5.13
C GLN A 258 3.52 0.95 5.74
N TYR A 259 3.53 2.27 5.94
CA TYR A 259 4.66 3.01 6.53
C TYR A 259 4.50 3.32 8.02
N THR A 260 3.43 2.84 8.67
CA THR A 260 3.16 3.12 10.09
C THR A 260 4.37 2.88 11.01
N PRO A 261 5.10 1.75 10.93
CA PRO A 261 6.27 1.51 11.80
C PRO A 261 7.36 2.57 11.62
N TYR A 262 7.55 3.05 10.38
CA TYR A 262 8.50 4.09 10.05
C TYR A 262 8.04 5.47 10.51
N ILE A 263 6.79 5.83 10.20
CA ILE A 263 6.20 7.14 10.53
C ILE A 263 6.28 7.43 12.03
N VAL A 264 6.10 6.41 12.87
CA VAL A 264 6.10 6.57 14.33
C VAL A 264 7.52 6.56 14.92
N ALA A 265 8.47 5.87 14.31
CA ALA A 265 9.81 5.68 14.88
C ALA A 265 10.88 6.61 14.28
N SER A 266 10.67 7.12 13.07
CA SER A 266 11.63 7.95 12.33
C SER A 266 11.88 9.29 13.04
N PRO A 267 13.14 9.64 13.34
CA PRO A 267 13.48 10.98 13.81
C PRO A 267 13.10 12.05 12.79
N SER A 268 13.30 11.81 11.48
CA SER A 268 12.91 12.77 10.45
C SER A 268 11.42 13.03 10.46
N VAL A 269 10.56 12.02 10.65
CA VAL A 269 9.09 12.24 10.72
C VAL A 269 8.68 12.92 12.03
N LEU A 270 9.30 12.55 13.15
CA LEU A 270 8.97 13.13 14.47
C LEU A 270 9.41 14.59 14.60
N LEU A 271 10.56 14.94 14.01
CA LEU A 271 11.14 16.29 14.08
C LEU A 271 10.81 17.14 12.85
N SER A 272 10.37 16.53 11.74
CA SER A 272 10.04 17.29 10.52
C SER A 272 8.87 18.19 10.79
N GLN A 273 9.14 19.44 10.47
CA GLN A 273 8.26 20.57 10.64
C GLN A 273 7.46 20.75 9.35
N VAL A 274 6.14 20.59 9.42
CA VAL A 274 5.23 20.95 8.33
C VAL A 274 4.78 22.39 8.57
N GLN A 275 5.17 23.29 7.66
CA GLN A 275 4.69 24.67 7.66
C GLN A 275 3.26 24.67 7.14
N SER A 276 2.31 25.07 7.98
CA SER A 276 0.94 25.32 7.53
C SER A 276 0.89 26.68 6.84
N ASN A 277 0.31 26.76 5.65
CA ASN A 277 0.27 27.97 4.82
C ASN A 277 -0.56 29.13 5.43
N GLN A 278 -1.21 28.92 6.57
CA GLN A 278 -2.14 29.90 7.17
C GLN A 278 -1.67 30.50 8.49
N ASP A 279 -0.69 29.92 9.19
CA ASP A 279 -0.11 30.52 10.41
C ASP A 279 1.39 30.23 10.50
N GLN A 280 2.22 31.26 10.29
CA GLN A 280 3.69 31.16 10.31
C GLN A 280 4.27 30.72 11.67
N ASN A 281 3.45 30.59 12.72
CA ASN A 281 3.88 30.27 14.09
C ASN A 281 3.51 28.85 14.56
N HIS A 282 2.73 28.07 13.80
CA HIS A 282 2.33 26.73 14.21
C HIS A 282 2.97 25.66 13.32
N THR A 283 4.14 25.22 13.76
CA THR A 283 4.84 24.11 13.14
C THR A 283 4.36 22.78 13.72
N GLN A 284 3.62 22.01 12.93
CA GLN A 284 3.16 20.68 13.33
C GLN A 284 4.13 19.61 12.86
N SER A 285 4.32 18.56 13.66
CA SER A 285 5.11 17.41 13.22
C SER A 285 4.40 16.66 12.09
N LEU A 286 5.16 16.00 11.24
CA LEU A 286 4.60 15.22 10.13
C LEU A 286 3.68 14.09 10.63
N LEU A 287 3.99 13.48 11.77
CA LEU A 287 3.12 12.50 12.43
C LEU A 287 1.75 13.09 12.82
N ILE A 288 1.71 14.30 13.38
CA ILE A 288 0.43 14.98 13.68
C ILE A 288 -0.34 15.20 12.38
N SER A 289 0.35 15.63 11.32
CA SER A 289 -0.28 15.85 10.02
C SER A 289 -0.92 14.56 9.47
N PHE A 290 -0.25 13.40 9.58
CA PHE A 290 -0.85 12.13 9.20
C PHE A 290 -2.05 11.77 10.07
N ILE A 291 -1.95 11.90 11.39
CA ILE A 291 -3.06 11.60 12.32
C ILE A 291 -4.27 12.48 12.02
N MET A 292 -4.09 13.80 11.92
CA MET A 292 -5.19 14.75 11.73
C MET A 292 -5.86 14.58 10.37
N ASN A 293 -5.09 14.40 9.29
CA ASN A 293 -5.67 14.13 7.97
C ASN A 293 -6.39 12.78 7.92
N THR A 294 -5.87 11.74 8.60
CA THR A 294 -6.54 10.45 8.73
C THR A 294 -7.86 10.58 9.50
N ILE A 295 -7.86 11.32 10.63
CA ILE A 295 -9.09 11.62 11.39
C ILE A 295 -10.10 12.41 10.54
N SER A 296 -9.66 13.33 9.70
CA SER A 296 -10.55 14.04 8.77
C SER A 296 -11.14 13.12 7.71
N SER A 297 -10.37 12.11 7.27
CA SER A 297 -10.81 11.14 6.26
C SER A 297 -11.91 10.21 6.77
N LEU A 298 -12.10 10.10 8.09
CA LEU A 298 -13.25 9.40 8.68
C LEU A 298 -14.59 10.12 8.40
N ASP A 299 -14.57 11.41 8.06
CA ASP A 299 -15.77 12.17 7.66
C ASP A 299 -16.07 12.03 6.15
N ASP A 300 -15.25 11.31 5.38
CA ASP A 300 -15.47 11.17 3.94
C ASP A 300 -16.79 10.42 3.67
N GLN A 301 -17.51 10.83 2.63
CA GLN A 301 -18.79 10.23 2.28
C GLN A 301 -18.63 8.79 1.76
N ARG A 302 -17.46 8.48 1.19
CA ARG A 302 -17.17 7.18 0.58
C ARG A 302 -16.74 6.18 1.63
N ILE A 303 -17.49 5.07 1.74
CA ILE A 303 -17.26 4.00 2.71
C ILE A 303 -15.83 3.44 2.66
N PRO A 304 -15.23 3.13 1.49
CA PRO A 304 -13.89 2.54 1.44
C PRO A 304 -12.82 3.42 2.10
N ILE A 305 -12.94 4.74 1.98
CA ILE A 305 -12.03 5.72 2.59
C ILE A 305 -12.16 5.69 4.11
N ARG A 306 -13.39 5.68 4.64
CA ARG A 306 -13.62 5.63 6.09
C ARG A 306 -13.08 4.35 6.72
N ILE A 307 -13.28 3.22 6.05
CA ILE A 307 -12.77 1.92 6.49
C ILE A 307 -11.24 1.93 6.53
N GLU A 308 -10.60 2.43 5.47
CA GLU A 308 -9.14 2.50 5.39
C GLU A 308 -8.56 3.48 6.40
N ALA A 309 -9.21 4.64 6.58
CA ALA A 309 -8.85 5.63 7.58
C ALA A 309 -8.95 5.05 9.00
N SER A 310 -9.99 4.26 9.28
CA SER A 310 -10.17 3.56 10.55
C SER A 310 -9.03 2.58 10.82
N GLU A 311 -8.61 1.76 9.86
CA GLU A 311 -7.48 0.84 10.05
C GLU A 311 -6.16 1.60 10.22
N THR A 312 -5.94 2.61 9.39
CA THR A 312 -4.73 3.45 9.40
C THR A 312 -4.53 4.15 10.74
N ILE A 313 -5.55 4.85 11.27
CA ILE A 313 -5.45 5.55 12.56
C ILE A 313 -5.21 4.56 13.71
N THR A 314 -5.85 3.41 13.63
CA THR A 314 -5.79 2.35 14.61
C THR A 314 -4.38 1.74 14.71
N LEU A 315 -3.71 1.57 13.56
CA LEU A 315 -2.32 1.14 13.50
C LEU A 315 -1.35 2.24 13.96
N LEU A 316 -1.57 3.50 13.55
CA LEU A 316 -0.77 4.64 14.00
C LEU A 316 -0.77 4.80 15.51
N LEU A 317 -1.95 4.81 16.14
CA LEU A 317 -2.07 4.93 17.60
C LEU A 317 -1.43 3.75 18.33
N HIS A 318 -1.60 2.54 17.80
CA HIS A 318 -1.00 1.34 18.39
C HIS A 318 0.53 1.39 18.38
N GLN A 319 1.13 1.71 17.23
CA GLN A 319 2.58 1.84 17.12
C GLN A 319 3.10 3.03 17.93
N PHE A 320 2.38 4.16 17.93
CA PHE A 320 2.76 5.34 18.70
C PHE A 320 2.83 5.04 20.19
N LYS A 321 1.85 4.34 20.75
CA LYS A 321 1.89 3.91 22.15
C LYS A 321 3.10 3.04 22.47
N LYS A 322 3.49 2.16 21.55
CA LYS A 322 4.65 1.27 21.72
C LYS A 322 5.95 2.07 21.82
N VAL A 323 6.12 3.08 20.96
CA VAL A 323 7.31 3.95 20.93
C VAL A 323 7.31 4.96 22.08
N GLN A 324 6.16 5.52 22.45
CA GLN A 324 6.03 6.46 23.56
C GLN A 324 6.53 5.88 24.89
N LYS A 325 6.23 4.60 25.19
CA LYS A 325 6.74 3.91 26.38
C LYS A 325 8.27 3.91 26.49
N GLN A 326 8.97 4.14 25.38
CA GLN A 326 10.42 4.14 25.29
C GLN A 326 11.03 5.55 25.35
N LYS A 327 10.24 6.61 25.09
CA LYS A 327 10.75 7.98 24.91
C LYS A 327 9.88 9.02 25.64
N ASN A 328 10.42 9.62 26.71
CA ASN A 328 9.73 10.68 27.47
C ASN A 328 9.51 11.97 26.66
N GLU A 329 10.30 12.20 25.61
CA GLU A 329 10.25 13.42 24.77
C GLU A 329 8.94 13.56 23.97
N LEU A 330 8.12 12.49 23.88
CA LEU A 330 6.87 12.48 23.11
C LEU A 330 5.64 12.91 23.92
N GLN A 331 5.80 13.48 25.12
CA GLN A 331 4.69 13.89 25.99
C GLN A 331 3.78 14.96 25.35
N GLN A 332 4.36 15.98 24.71
CA GLN A 332 3.57 17.03 24.06
C GLN A 332 2.74 16.46 22.90
N LEU A 333 3.35 15.58 22.11
CA LEU A 333 2.68 14.91 21.01
C LEU A 333 1.55 14.00 21.50
N ASN A 334 1.80 13.26 22.58
CA ASN A 334 0.79 12.43 23.21
C ASN A 334 -0.42 13.26 23.66
N LYS A 335 -0.18 14.44 24.26
CA LYS A 335 -1.27 15.34 24.66
C LYS A 335 -2.15 15.74 23.47
N MET A 336 -1.55 16.18 22.36
CA MET A 336 -2.30 16.58 21.17
C MET A 336 -3.11 15.42 20.56
N ILE A 337 -2.54 14.21 20.57
CA ILE A 337 -3.25 13.01 20.10
C ILE A 337 -4.41 12.68 21.06
N SER A 338 -4.16 12.75 22.38
CA SER A 338 -5.19 12.52 23.41
C SER A 338 -6.36 13.49 23.29
N ASP A 339 -6.10 14.76 23.00
CA ASP A 339 -7.14 15.78 22.81
C ASP A 339 -8.03 15.47 21.58
N SER A 340 -7.53 14.67 20.63
CA SER A 340 -8.27 14.25 19.43
C SER A 340 -9.07 12.95 19.62
N ILE A 341 -8.89 12.24 20.74
CA ILE A 341 -9.53 10.94 21.00
C ILE A 341 -11.06 11.02 21.02
N PRO A 342 -11.71 12.01 21.69
CA PRO A 342 -13.17 12.07 21.70
C PRO A 342 -13.77 12.20 20.29
N VAL A 343 -13.16 13.05 19.46
CA VAL A 343 -13.58 13.25 18.06
C VAL A 343 -13.39 11.98 17.24
N LEU A 344 -12.24 11.32 17.37
CA LEU A 344 -11.98 10.05 16.71
C LEU A 344 -13.02 9.00 17.08
N PHE A 345 -13.41 8.98 18.34
CA PHE A 345 -14.34 8.01 18.88
C PHE A 345 -15.75 8.13 18.29
N ASP A 346 -16.30 9.35 18.26
CA ASP A 346 -17.61 9.62 17.67
C ASP A 346 -17.64 9.23 16.18
N LYS A 347 -16.54 9.50 15.47
CA LYS A 347 -16.39 9.12 14.06
C LYS A 347 -16.33 7.60 13.87
N LEU A 348 -15.57 6.88 14.68
CA LEU A 348 -15.50 5.42 14.61
C LEU A 348 -16.86 4.76 14.93
N LEU A 349 -17.61 5.29 15.89
CA LEU A 349 -18.97 4.83 16.17
C LEU A 349 -19.91 5.02 14.97
N SER A 350 -19.77 6.12 14.22
CA SER A 350 -20.57 6.36 13.01
C SER A 350 -20.31 5.35 11.88
N ILE A 351 -19.16 4.67 11.89
CA ILE A 351 -18.77 3.65 10.90
C ILE A 351 -19.33 2.27 11.27
N LEU A 352 -19.54 2.02 12.56
CA LEU A 352 -19.90 0.72 13.13
C LEU A 352 -21.19 0.13 12.55
N HIS A 353 -22.10 0.97 12.06
CA HIS A 353 -23.41 0.57 11.54
C HIS A 353 -23.49 0.53 10.01
N GLN A 354 -22.38 0.65 9.28
CA GLN A 354 -22.40 0.77 7.81
C GLN A 354 -22.37 -0.58 7.10
N THR A 355 -21.28 -1.33 7.20
CA THR A 355 -21.10 -2.65 6.56
C THR A 355 -20.44 -3.61 7.55
N PRO A 356 -20.56 -4.95 7.37
CA PRO A 356 -19.90 -5.92 8.25
C PRO A 356 -18.37 -5.73 8.35
N GLU A 357 -17.71 -5.46 7.22
CA GLU A 357 -16.27 -5.21 7.18
C GLU A 357 -15.93 -3.88 7.87
N ALA A 358 -16.75 -2.84 7.64
CA ALA A 358 -16.59 -1.55 8.31
C ALA A 358 -16.75 -1.69 9.83
N GLN A 359 -17.69 -2.53 10.26
CA GLN A 359 -17.96 -2.82 11.66
C GLN A 359 -16.76 -3.48 12.34
N ASP A 360 -16.18 -4.51 11.74
CA ASP A 360 -15.03 -5.21 12.31
C ASP A 360 -13.81 -4.28 12.41
N LYS A 361 -13.54 -3.46 11.38
CA LYS A 361 -12.44 -2.47 11.42
C LYS A 361 -12.70 -1.35 12.43
N ALA A 362 -13.92 -0.80 12.46
CA ALA A 362 -14.31 0.24 13.42
C ALA A 362 -14.23 -0.28 14.87
N MET A 363 -14.63 -1.52 15.11
CA MET A 363 -14.53 -2.16 16.42
C MET A 363 -13.08 -2.33 16.85
N SER A 364 -12.21 -2.80 15.95
CA SER A 364 -10.75 -2.87 16.18
C SER A 364 -10.20 -1.49 16.55
N GLY A 365 -10.64 -0.45 15.84
CA GLY A 365 -10.25 0.94 16.10
C GLY A 365 -10.72 1.49 17.42
N LEU A 366 -11.98 1.24 17.80
CA LEU A 366 -12.50 1.61 19.11
C LEU A 366 -11.70 0.94 20.22
N ILE A 367 -11.46 -0.37 20.13
CA ILE A 367 -10.70 -1.13 21.12
C ILE A 367 -9.27 -0.56 21.29
N ARG A 368 -8.57 -0.27 20.19
CA ARG A 368 -7.21 0.28 20.26
C ARG A 368 -7.20 1.73 20.74
N THR A 369 -8.19 2.54 20.38
CA THR A 369 -8.36 3.92 20.87
C THR A 369 -8.57 3.95 22.39
N ILE A 370 -9.40 3.04 22.93
CA ILE A 370 -9.58 2.90 24.39
C ILE A 370 -8.27 2.48 25.07
N ARG A 371 -7.59 1.48 24.48
CA ARG A 371 -6.30 1.07 25.01
C ARG A 371 -5.35 2.25 24.98
N PHE A 372 -5.38 3.09 23.95
CA PHE A 372 -4.53 4.27 23.83
C PHE A 372 -4.79 5.29 24.94
N SER A 373 -6.05 5.71 25.13
CA SER A 373 -6.45 6.70 26.13
C SER A 373 -6.20 6.28 27.59
N GLY A 374 -6.18 4.98 27.87
CA GLY A 374 -6.10 4.50 29.26
C GLY A 374 -7.39 4.76 30.03
N GLN A 375 -7.28 5.25 31.28
CA GLN A 375 -8.40 5.39 32.22
C GLN A 375 -9.29 6.62 31.98
N ASP A 376 -8.91 7.55 31.10
CA ASP A 376 -9.59 8.84 30.95
C ASP A 376 -10.89 8.80 30.09
N LEU A 377 -11.38 7.62 29.69
CA LEU A 377 -12.58 7.46 28.86
C LEU A 377 -13.86 7.07 29.63
N THR A 378 -13.90 7.22 30.95
CA THR A 378 -15.04 6.80 31.81
C THR A 378 -16.43 7.14 31.25
N PRO A 379 -16.69 8.33 30.65
CA PRO A 379 -18.01 8.66 30.08
C PRO A 379 -18.35 7.89 28.80
N HIS A 380 -17.35 7.53 27.99
CA HIS A 380 -17.54 6.92 26.69
C HIS A 380 -17.50 5.38 26.74
N ILE A 381 -16.85 4.79 27.75
CA ILE A 381 -16.74 3.33 27.93
C ILE A 381 -18.11 2.64 27.91
N TYR A 382 -19.14 3.27 28.49
CA TYR A 382 -20.51 2.74 28.47
C TYR A 382 -21.05 2.59 27.04
N ASN A 383 -20.89 3.62 26.19
CA ASN A 383 -21.36 3.58 24.80
C ASN A 383 -20.64 2.51 23.98
N ILE A 384 -19.37 2.24 24.28
CA ILE A 384 -18.60 1.15 23.65
C ILE A 384 -19.13 -0.19 24.09
N PHE A 385 -19.28 -0.38 25.39
CA PHE A 385 -19.75 -1.63 25.94
C PHE A 385 -21.14 -1.95 25.38
N LEU A 386 -21.99 -0.93 25.27
CA LEU A 386 -23.27 -1.03 24.60
C LEU A 386 -23.13 -1.37 23.11
N ALA A 387 -22.28 -0.69 22.36
CA ALA A 387 -22.05 -0.98 20.94
C ALA A 387 -21.50 -2.40 20.69
N VAL A 388 -20.53 -2.83 21.50
CA VAL A 388 -19.93 -4.18 21.49
C VAL A 388 -20.98 -5.24 21.82
N ILE A 389 -21.76 -5.04 22.88
CA ILE A 389 -22.83 -5.98 23.25
C ILE A 389 -23.89 -6.05 22.16
N THR A 390 -24.28 -4.90 21.60
CA THR A 390 -25.29 -4.83 20.54
C THR A 390 -24.82 -5.55 19.28
N ASP A 391 -23.55 -5.35 18.89
CA ASP A 391 -22.93 -6.12 17.79
C ASP A 391 -22.89 -7.62 18.08
N ALA A 392 -22.35 -8.02 19.24
CA ALA A 392 -22.25 -9.41 19.62
C ALA A 392 -23.63 -10.10 19.66
N HIS A 393 -24.66 -9.40 20.14
CA HIS A 393 -26.03 -9.88 20.16
C HIS A 393 -26.58 -10.08 18.74
N SER A 394 -26.42 -9.07 17.86
CA SER A 394 -26.84 -9.15 16.44
C SER A 394 -26.18 -10.31 15.69
N LYS A 395 -24.86 -10.49 15.85
CA LYS A 395 -24.10 -11.59 15.24
C LYS A 395 -24.55 -12.97 15.76
N LEU A 396 -24.86 -13.08 17.06
CA LEU A 396 -25.40 -14.31 17.65
C LEU A 396 -26.80 -14.64 17.12
N GLU A 397 -27.67 -13.63 17.00
CA GLU A 397 -29.03 -13.78 16.47
C GLU A 397 -29.02 -14.20 15.00
N GLN A 398 -28.16 -13.60 14.17
CA GLN A 398 -27.97 -14.02 12.78
C GLN A 398 -27.53 -15.48 12.66
N LYS A 399 -26.54 -15.91 13.46
CA LYS A 399 -26.08 -17.31 13.48
C LYS A 399 -27.17 -18.27 13.93
N TRP A 400 -27.93 -17.90 14.97
CA TRP A 400 -29.05 -18.69 15.46
C TRP A 400 -30.13 -18.89 14.39
N ASN A 401 -30.48 -17.82 13.68
CA ASN A 401 -31.48 -17.88 12.61
C ASN A 401 -31.01 -18.72 11.41
N GLN A 402 -29.74 -18.64 11.02
CA GLN A 402 -29.15 -19.49 10.00
C GLN A 402 -29.18 -20.98 10.40
N GLN A 403 -28.84 -21.30 11.65
CA GLN A 403 -28.93 -22.67 12.16
C GLN A 403 -30.37 -23.20 12.17
N LYS A 404 -31.33 -22.38 12.58
CA LYS A 404 -32.75 -22.76 12.58
C LYS A 404 -33.25 -23.08 11.16
N GLN A 405 -32.90 -22.26 10.17
CA GLN A 405 -33.24 -22.51 8.77
C GLN A 405 -32.61 -23.79 8.23
N SER A 406 -31.42 -24.18 8.69
CA SER A 406 -30.78 -25.45 8.30
C SER A 406 -31.36 -26.71 8.95
N ILE A 407 -32.14 -26.55 10.02
CA ILE A 407 -32.82 -27.66 10.72
C ILE A 407 -34.23 -27.87 10.13
N ASP A 408 -34.88 -26.80 9.70
CA ASP A 408 -36.25 -26.82 9.19
C ASP A 408 -36.36 -27.12 7.67
N GLY A 409 -35.25 -27.10 6.92
CA GLY A 409 -35.17 -27.43 5.49
C GLY A 409 -34.35 -28.68 5.21
#